data_AF-A0A922JJ22-F1
#
_entry.id   AF-A0A922JJ22-F1
#
_cell.length_a   1.000
_cell.length_b   1.000
_cell.length_c   1.000
_cell.angle_alpha   90.00
_cell.angle_beta   90.00
_cell.angle_gamma   90.00
#
_symmetry.space_group_name_H-M   'P 1'
#
loop_
_entity.id
_entity.type
_entity.pdbx_description
1 polymer ?
#
loop_
_entity_poly.entity_id
_entity_poly.type
_entity_poly.pdbx_seq_one_letter_code
_entity_poly.pdbx_strand_id
1 'polypeptide(L)'
;MDNLPVKRKMGCPTVPAAIAIDVEENESMSTNLERPLSKKSEKQRERKRKHEKSCNSQFDEKLSNMEADRRIMMIERRETAMKAKKDRAEIISLKKKKMEMEVMMLNVDNMNAVQREYFKSIQIEILEKHRTELNGMQ
;
A
#
# COMPACT_ATOMS: atom_id res chain seq x y z
N MET A 1 18.09 45.05 15.08
CA MET A 1 18.16 45.26 13.62
C MET A 1 17.64 43.98 12.97
N ASP A 2 16.33 43.83 13.06
CA ASP A 2 15.54 42.83 12.36
C ASP A 2 15.55 43.14 10.88
N ASN A 3 15.53 42.11 10.03
CA ASN A 3 14.68 42.09 8.82
C ASN A 3 14.76 40.71 8.16
N LEU A 4 13.81 39.85 8.56
CA LEU A 4 13.39 38.67 7.81
C LEU A 4 12.83 39.12 6.44
N PRO A 5 13.08 38.41 5.33
CA PRO A 5 12.44 38.73 4.08
C PRO A 5 10.94 38.43 4.14
N VAL A 6 10.17 39.52 4.12
CA VAL A 6 8.70 39.60 4.10
C VAL A 6 8.13 38.97 2.84
N LYS A 7 7.14 38.08 3.00
CA LYS A 7 6.30 37.58 1.90
C LYS A 7 5.59 38.74 1.22
N ARG A 8 5.96 39.05 -0.02
CA ARG A 8 5.13 39.91 -0.90
C ARG A 8 4.18 39.03 -1.70
N LYS A 9 2.88 39.16 -1.44
CA LYS A 9 1.84 38.72 -2.39
C LYS A 9 1.96 39.62 -3.63
N MET A 10 2.46 39.08 -4.73
CA MET A 10 2.38 39.74 -6.03
C MET A 10 1.13 39.20 -6.74
N GLY A 11 0.25 40.12 -7.12
CA GLY A 11 -1.06 39.84 -7.69
C GLY A 11 -1.00 39.07 -9.00
N CYS A 12 -2.13 38.42 -9.29
CA CYS A 12 -2.41 37.79 -10.58
C CYS A 12 -2.34 38.85 -11.69
N PRO A 13 -1.49 38.70 -12.72
CA PRO A 13 -1.61 39.50 -13.92
C PRO A 13 -2.81 38.98 -14.71
N THR A 14 -3.90 39.76 -14.73
CA THR A 14 -4.96 39.61 -15.73
C THR A 14 -4.34 39.96 -17.08
N VAL A 15 -3.98 38.95 -17.86
CA VAL A 15 -3.47 39.12 -19.23
C VAL A 15 -4.67 39.29 -20.17
N PRO A 16 -4.80 40.40 -20.91
CA PRO A 16 -5.84 40.54 -21.92
C PRO A 16 -5.60 39.54 -23.05
N ALA A 17 -6.68 38.90 -23.48
CA ALA A 17 -6.71 37.96 -24.59
C ALA A 17 -6.35 38.66 -25.91
N ALA A 18 -5.08 38.64 -26.26
CA ALA A 18 -4.62 38.77 -27.63
C ALA A 18 -3.90 37.46 -27.97
N ILE A 19 -4.69 36.47 -28.37
CA ILE A 19 -4.18 35.22 -28.90
C ILE A 19 -3.68 35.54 -30.31
N ALA A 20 -2.41 35.93 -30.42
CA ALA A 20 -1.67 35.73 -31.66
C ALA A 20 -1.40 34.21 -31.72
N ILE A 21 -2.30 33.48 -32.36
CA ILE A 21 -2.01 32.12 -32.79
C ILE A 21 -1.01 32.29 -33.93
N ASP A 22 0.28 32.10 -33.64
CA ASP A 22 1.20 31.64 -34.68
C ASP A 22 0.65 30.28 -35.10
N VAL A 23 -0.14 30.31 -36.17
CA VAL A 23 -0.48 29.10 -36.91
C VAL A 23 0.83 28.71 -37.57
N GLU A 24 1.61 27.85 -36.91
CA GLU A 24 2.53 27.00 -37.66
C GLU A 24 1.67 26.32 -38.73
N GLU A 25 1.82 26.80 -39.96
CA GLU A 25 1.27 26.17 -41.14
C GLU A 25 1.82 24.76 -41.17
N ASN A 26 1.05 23.82 -40.64
CA ASN A 26 1.34 22.41 -40.75
C ASN A 26 1.07 22.05 -42.22
N GLU A 27 2.10 22.23 -43.05
CA GLU A 27 2.21 21.75 -44.42
C GLU A 27 2.02 20.22 -44.43
N SER A 28 0.78 19.73 -44.34
CA SER A 28 0.38 18.40 -44.84
C SER A 28 -1.10 18.05 -44.61
N MET A 29 -1.94 18.91 -44.03
CA MET A 29 -3.38 18.65 -43.96
C MET A 29 -4.09 19.04 -45.26
N SER A 30 -3.58 18.55 -46.40
CA SER A 30 -4.37 18.45 -47.61
C SER A 30 -5.35 17.30 -47.42
N THR A 31 -6.59 17.65 -47.09
CA THR A 31 -7.75 16.74 -47.05
C THR A 31 -8.10 16.28 -48.46
N ASN A 32 -7.25 15.42 -49.05
CA ASN A 32 -7.62 14.64 -50.23
C ASN A 32 -8.62 13.54 -49.79
N LEU A 33 -9.88 13.91 -49.64
CA LEU A 33 -10.97 13.00 -49.27
C LEU A 33 -11.49 12.14 -50.44
N GLU A 34 -10.93 12.24 -51.65
CA GLU A 34 -11.50 11.59 -52.84
C GLU A 34 -10.54 10.75 -53.70
N ARG A 35 -9.23 10.73 -53.41
CA ARG A 35 -8.29 9.90 -54.19
C ARG A 35 -7.73 8.76 -53.34
N PRO A 36 -7.85 7.50 -53.78
CA PRO A 36 -7.25 6.38 -53.06
C PRO A 36 -5.74 6.59 -52.95
N LEU A 37 -5.20 6.26 -51.78
CA LEU A 37 -3.77 6.35 -51.51
C LEU A 37 -3.00 5.54 -52.57
N SER A 38 -1.90 6.10 -53.05
CA SER A 38 -1.02 5.35 -53.94
C SER A 38 -0.49 4.09 -53.22
N LYS A 39 -0.19 3.04 -53.99
CA LYS A 39 0.41 1.81 -53.46
C LYS A 39 1.71 2.08 -52.66
N LYS A 40 2.48 3.10 -53.04
CA LYS A 40 3.71 3.51 -52.32
C LYS A 40 3.38 4.14 -50.96
N SER A 41 2.41 5.04 -50.92
CA SER A 41 1.98 5.70 -49.67
C SER A 41 1.30 4.72 -48.71
N GLU A 42 0.48 3.78 -49.21
CA GLU A 42 -0.10 2.72 -48.37
C GLU A 42 0.98 1.84 -47.75
N LYS A 43 1.95 1.39 -48.56
CA LYS A 43 3.07 0.56 -48.09
C LYS A 43 3.93 1.29 -47.05
N GLN A 44 4.16 2.60 -47.21
CA GLN A 44 4.88 3.40 -46.23
C GLN A 44 4.11 3.54 -44.91
N ARG A 45 2.79 3.80 -44.99
CA ARG A 45 1.92 3.88 -43.80
C ARG A 45 1.84 2.55 -43.06
N GLU A 46 1.74 1.44 -43.79
CA GLU A 46 1.75 0.11 -43.20
C GLU A 46 3.08 -0.20 -42.51
N ARG A 47 4.21 0.14 -43.12
CA ARG A 47 5.55 0.00 -42.51
C ARG A 47 5.68 0.81 -41.22
N LYS A 48 5.23 2.08 -41.22
CA LYS A 48 5.23 2.94 -40.02
C LYS A 48 4.38 2.31 -38.91
N ARG A 49 3.15 1.88 -39.23
CA ARG A 49 2.27 1.19 -38.27
C ARG A 49 2.87 -0.10 -37.69
N LYS A 50 3.52 -0.92 -38.53
CA LYS A 50 4.17 -2.17 -38.06
C LYS A 50 5.36 -1.87 -37.16
N HIS A 51 6.16 -0.86 -37.51
CA HIS A 51 7.29 -0.41 -36.69
C HIS A 51 6.82 0.17 -35.35
N GLU A 52 5.80 1.03 -35.35
CA GLU A 52 5.19 1.59 -34.13
C GLU A 52 4.63 0.49 -33.23
N LYS A 53 3.88 -0.47 -33.79
CA LYS A 53 3.36 -1.62 -33.04
C LYS A 53 4.48 -2.49 -32.46
N SER A 54 5.54 -2.72 -33.22
CA SER A 54 6.71 -3.49 -32.76
C SER A 54 7.52 -2.78 -31.69
N CYS A 55 7.56 -1.44 -31.70
CA CYS A 55 8.23 -0.64 -30.70
C CYS A 55 7.39 -0.58 -29.40
N ASN A 56 6.08 -0.38 -29.53
CA ASN A 56 5.18 -0.28 -28.39
C ASN A 56 4.96 -1.61 -27.68
N SER A 57 5.00 -2.75 -28.39
CA SER A 57 4.79 -4.07 -27.78
C SER A 57 5.76 -4.39 -26.65
N GLN A 58 7.02 -3.91 -26.73
CA GLN A 58 8.01 -4.10 -25.67
C GLN A 58 7.67 -3.29 -24.40
N PHE A 59 7.13 -2.09 -24.58
CA PHE A 59 6.68 -1.26 -23.46
C PHE A 59 5.41 -1.85 -22.83
N ASP A 60 4.47 -2.31 -23.66
CA ASP A 60 3.23 -2.92 -23.19
C ASP A 60 3.51 -4.18 -22.36
N GLU A 61 4.44 -5.04 -22.81
CA GLU A 61 4.88 -6.21 -22.05
C GLU A 61 5.54 -5.80 -20.72
N LYS A 62 6.43 -4.81 -20.73
CA LYS A 62 7.09 -4.35 -19.50
C LYS A 62 6.09 -3.75 -18.51
N LEU A 63 5.11 -2.98 -18.98
CA LEU A 63 4.04 -2.42 -18.16
C LEU A 63 3.17 -3.52 -17.56
N SER A 64 2.78 -4.53 -18.35
CA SER A 64 2.03 -5.68 -17.87
C SER A 64 2.78 -6.44 -16.77
N ASN A 65 4.09 -6.64 -16.94
CA ASN A 65 4.93 -7.29 -15.93
C ASN A 65 5.01 -6.45 -14.64
N MET A 66 5.19 -5.13 -14.75
CA MET A 66 5.20 -4.24 -13.60
C MET A 66 3.87 -4.24 -12.84
N GLU A 67 2.74 -4.32 -13.56
CA GLU A 67 1.43 -4.46 -12.93
C GLU A 67 1.28 -5.79 -12.20
N ALA A 68 1.74 -6.89 -12.80
CA ALA A 68 1.71 -8.22 -12.18
C ALA A 68 2.57 -8.24 -10.91
N ASP A 69 3.81 -7.75 -10.97
CA ASP A 69 4.72 -7.65 -9.82
C ASP A 69 4.11 -6.81 -8.70
N ARG A 70 3.50 -5.67 -9.04
CA ARG A 70 2.80 -4.82 -8.07
C ARG A 70 1.63 -5.55 -7.42
N ARG A 71 0.86 -6.34 -8.17
CA ARG A 71 -0.25 -7.14 -7.61
C ARG A 71 0.29 -8.19 -6.65
N ILE A 72 1.33 -8.91 -7.02
CA ILE A 72 1.97 -9.94 -6.18
C ILE A 72 2.48 -9.31 -4.88
N MET A 73 3.25 -8.22 -4.97
CA MET A 73 3.78 -7.52 -3.80
C MET A 73 2.67 -7.06 -2.84
N MET A 74 1.53 -6.58 -3.36
CA MET A 74 0.39 -6.16 -2.53
C MET A 74 -0.30 -7.35 -1.84
N ILE A 75 -0.39 -8.50 -2.51
CA ILE A 75 -0.91 -9.74 -1.93
C ILE A 75 0.02 -10.22 -0.83
N GLU A 76 1.32 -10.37 -1.10
CA GLU A 76 2.31 -10.82 -0.12
C GLU A 76 2.35 -9.91 1.11
N ARG A 77 2.29 -8.58 0.90
CA ARG A 77 2.21 -7.61 2.01
C ARG A 77 0.96 -7.82 2.86
N ARG A 78 -0.18 -8.14 2.24
CA ARG A 78 -1.41 -8.42 2.97
C ARG A 78 -1.31 -9.73 3.73
N GLU A 79 -0.78 -10.78 3.11
CA GLU A 79 -0.61 -12.10 3.70
C GLU A 79 0.34 -12.07 4.89
N THR A 80 1.49 -11.40 4.76
CA THR A 80 2.46 -11.22 5.85
C THR A 80 1.85 -10.47 7.03
N ALA A 81 1.10 -9.39 6.79
CA ALA A 81 0.39 -8.68 7.84
C ALA A 81 -0.69 -9.54 8.52
N MET A 82 -1.43 -10.34 7.75
CA MET A 82 -2.45 -11.25 8.28
C MET A 82 -1.81 -12.40 9.08
N LYS A 83 -0.69 -12.94 8.62
CA LYS A 83 0.07 -13.97 9.33
C LYS A 83 0.59 -13.44 10.65
N ALA A 84 1.24 -12.27 10.67
CA ALA A 84 1.72 -11.64 11.90
C ALA A 84 0.58 -11.41 12.91
N LYS A 85 -0.62 -11.03 12.45
CA LYS A 85 -1.80 -10.91 13.31
C LYS A 85 -2.26 -12.26 13.88
N LYS A 86 -2.29 -13.31 13.06
CA LYS A 86 -2.65 -14.67 13.48
C LYS A 86 -1.66 -15.19 14.50
N ASP A 87 -0.36 -15.09 14.21
CA ASP A 87 0.71 -15.56 15.10
C ASP A 87 0.64 -14.83 16.45
N ARG A 88 0.42 -13.51 16.46
CA ARG A 88 0.22 -12.74 17.70
C ARG A 88 -1.00 -13.20 18.49
N ALA A 89 -2.13 -13.44 17.81
CA ALA A 89 -3.35 -13.93 18.46
C ALA A 89 -3.16 -15.34 19.04
N GLU A 90 -2.42 -16.21 18.34
CA GLU A 90 -2.09 -17.56 18.81
C GLU A 90 -1.20 -17.51 20.05
N ILE A 91 -0.16 -16.66 20.07
CA ILE A 91 0.70 -16.48 21.24
C ILE A 91 -0.12 -16.03 22.45
N ILE A 92 -1.01 -15.05 22.27
CA ILE A 92 -1.90 -14.56 23.34
C ILE A 92 -2.79 -15.69 23.85
N SER A 93 -3.38 -16.47 22.95
CA SER A 93 -4.23 -17.62 23.29
C SER A 93 -3.48 -18.69 24.10
N LEU A 94 -2.27 -19.05 23.65
CA LEU A 94 -1.42 -20.01 24.36
C LEU A 94 -1.00 -19.51 25.74
N LYS A 95 -0.63 -18.23 25.87
CA LYS A 95 -0.32 -17.62 27.17
C LYS A 95 -1.52 -17.66 28.12
N LYS A 96 -2.73 -17.38 27.62
CA LYS A 96 -3.96 -17.45 28.42
C LYS A 96 -4.23 -18.87 28.91
N LYS A 97 -4.11 -19.87 28.04
CA LYS A 97 -4.27 -21.29 28.40
C LYS A 97 -3.24 -21.74 29.44
N LYS A 98 -1.98 -21.30 29.31
CA LYS A 98 -0.91 -21.61 30.27
C LYS A 98 -1.23 -21.03 31.65
N MET A 99 -1.66 -19.77 31.71
CA MET A 99 -2.11 -19.12 32.95
C MET A 99 -3.30 -19.86 33.58
N GLU A 100 -4.32 -20.19 32.80
CA GLU A 100 -5.50 -20.93 33.28
C GLU A 100 -5.10 -22.29 33.88
N MET A 101 -4.18 -22.99 33.24
CA MET A 101 -3.64 -24.26 33.75
C MET A 101 -2.86 -24.08 35.05
N GLU A 102 -1.98 -23.08 35.14
CA GLU A 102 -1.22 -22.77 36.37
C GLU A 102 -2.15 -22.48 37.55
N VAL A 103 -3.23 -21.70 37.33
CA VAL A 103 -4.23 -21.42 38.37
C VAL A 103 -5.03 -22.67 38.75
N MET A 104 -5.47 -23.47 37.77
CA MET A 104 -6.24 -24.70 38.01
C MET A 104 -5.42 -25.77 38.78
N MET A 105 -4.11 -25.82 38.58
CA MET A 105 -3.22 -26.72 39.33
C MET A 105 -3.18 -26.37 40.83
N LEU A 106 -3.46 -25.12 41.20
CA LEU A 106 -3.56 -24.65 42.57
C LEU A 106 -4.99 -24.84 43.12
N ASN A 107 -5.53 -26.05 43.02
CA ASN A 107 -6.88 -26.34 43.53
C ASN A 107 -6.92 -26.18 45.06
N VAL A 108 -7.69 -25.19 45.53
CA VAL A 108 -7.79 -24.78 46.94
C VAL A 108 -8.99 -25.38 47.68
N ASP A 109 -9.86 -26.14 47.01
CA ASP A 109 -11.16 -26.54 47.55
C ASP A 109 -11.05 -27.47 48.77
N ASN A 110 -9.99 -28.30 48.83
CA ASN A 110 -9.74 -29.24 49.92
C ASN A 110 -8.70 -28.76 50.94
N MET A 111 -8.32 -27.48 50.92
CA MET A 111 -7.26 -26.93 51.80
C MET A 111 -7.83 -26.30 53.07
N ASN A 112 -7.04 -26.21 54.14
CA ASN A 112 -7.46 -25.49 55.36
C ASN A 112 -7.48 -23.95 55.13
N ALA A 113 -8.05 -23.18 56.07
CA ALA A 113 -8.21 -21.73 55.91
C ALA A 113 -6.89 -20.98 55.62
N VAL A 114 -5.81 -21.29 56.35
CA VAL A 114 -4.50 -20.66 56.20
C VAL A 114 -3.86 -21.03 54.86
N GLN A 115 -3.93 -22.30 54.48
CA GLN A 115 -3.42 -22.78 53.20
C GLN A 115 -4.18 -22.14 52.02
N ARG A 116 -5.51 -22.03 52.12
CA ARG A 116 -6.32 -21.37 51.10
C ARG A 116 -5.93 -19.92 50.90
N GLU A 117 -5.69 -19.16 51.97
CA GLU A 117 -5.24 -17.77 51.85
C GLU A 117 -3.86 -17.67 51.19
N TYR A 118 -2.92 -18.51 51.59
CA TYR A 118 -1.60 -18.58 50.96
C TYR A 118 -1.68 -18.86 49.46
N PHE A 119 -2.40 -19.91 49.05
CA PHE A 119 -2.51 -20.26 47.63
C PHE A 119 -3.36 -19.25 46.82
N LYS A 120 -4.34 -18.59 47.44
CA LYS A 120 -5.04 -17.45 46.81
C LYS A 120 -4.10 -16.29 46.52
N SER A 121 -3.17 -15.97 47.44
CA SER A 121 -2.17 -14.92 47.18
C SER A 121 -1.28 -15.26 45.99
N ILE A 122 -0.86 -16.53 45.86
CA ILE A 122 -0.08 -17.01 44.71
C ILE A 122 -0.90 -16.93 43.41
N GLN A 123 -2.17 -17.33 43.43
CA GLN A 123 -3.05 -17.20 42.26
C GLN A 123 -3.18 -15.74 41.80
N ILE A 124 -3.31 -14.80 42.74
CA ILE A 124 -3.36 -13.37 42.44
C ILE A 124 -2.04 -12.91 41.80
N GLU A 125 -0.90 -13.30 42.35
CA GLU A 125 0.42 -12.95 41.80
C GLU A 125 0.61 -13.47 40.36
N ILE A 126 0.20 -14.72 40.09
CA ILE A 126 0.22 -15.31 38.75
C ILE A 126 -0.64 -14.48 37.79
N LEU A 127 -1.86 -14.10 38.20
CA LEU A 127 -2.77 -13.30 37.39
C LEU A 127 -2.20 -11.91 37.08
N GLU A 128 -1.62 -11.23 38.07
CA GLU A 128 -1.01 -9.91 37.88
C GLU A 128 0.19 -9.96 36.96
N LYS A 129 1.07 -10.95 37.14
CA LYS A 129 2.21 -11.19 36.25
C LYS A 129 1.73 -11.38 34.82
N HIS A 130 0.79 -12.28 34.57
CA HIS A 130 0.27 -12.51 33.22
C HIS A 130 -0.46 -11.28 32.64
N ARG A 131 -1.14 -10.49 33.46
CA ARG A 131 -1.77 -9.23 33.04
C ARG A 131 -0.71 -8.23 32.54
N THR A 132 0.38 -8.06 33.29
CA THR A 132 1.46 -7.14 32.88
C THR A 132 2.14 -7.60 31.60
N GLU A 133 2.41 -8.90 31.45
CA GLU A 133 2.98 -9.47 30.23
C GLU A 133 2.08 -9.31 29.00
N LEU A 134 0.76 -9.49 29.15
CA LEU A 134 -0.20 -9.32 28.07
C LEU A 134 -0.38 -7.85 27.67
N ASN A 135 -0.39 -6.94 28.65
CA ASN A 135 -0.46 -5.50 28.38
C ASN A 135 0.79 -4.99 27.66
N GLY A 136 1.97 -5.52 27.97
CA GLY A 136 3.21 -5.21 27.25
C GLY A 136 3.26 -5.75 25.81
N MET A 137 2.32 -6.62 25.43
CA MET A 137 2.20 -7.17 24.10
C MET A 137 1.16 -6.43 23.23
N GLN A 138 0.50 -5.37 23.72
CA GLN A 138 -0.49 -4.55 22.97
C GLN A 138 0.18 -3.48 22.11
#